data_AF-J4K8I6-F1
#
_entry.id   AF-J4K8I6-F1
#
_cell.length_a   1.000
_cell.length_b   1.000
_cell.length_c   1.000
_cell.angle_alpha   90.00
_cell.angle_beta   90.00
_cell.angle_gamma   90.00
#
_symmetry.space_group_name_H-M   'P 1'
#
loop_
_entity.id
_entity.type
_entity.pdbx_description
1 polymer ?
#
loop_
_entity_poly.entity_id
_entity_poly.type
_entity_poly.pdbx_seq_one_letter_code
_entity_poly.pdbx_strand_id
1 'polypeptide(L)'
;MRKYVDDSNLQIAMTEYNDNSINREVKDQYDRSVGTVTQVYDNTTGAGEQVYAVVKNPDEKAEDVQEVTVLFRGSTGPDHFLKETADVWNDWAENDAVIAKRIVMQSNPSDRDNSTEQLKASARALKDVMEKYPNAKINIYGHSLGSMDAQYAMADLDAAQIERIQQAYIYNGPDVYRILSPEQRKIVDQIKGRIYNYADPKDKISMVGRDPAKGSIGSVGMVYYVDSEQEDFVNQHMTYGYRLDKDGKIKILSNTSTVAYNSFLIKMESFKRLKKSLSSDGFTSDERIFLDSEQAKLTASGICHIVTEELDVLKKIYNEGVQDASEVLVSCSNIPWGFILSPYETEVAYSDGGVTYETTVGVIQKRFTPVLDTAKQLEKDFTDLEKQIKDGIQKKLDEDEELANEFKQWESLI
;
A
#
# COMPACT_ATOMS: atom_id res chain seq x y z
N MET A 1 -27.48 0.79 12.90
CA MET A 1 -26.02 0.87 12.77
C MET A 1 -25.69 1.05 11.31
N ARG A 2 -24.82 2.00 10.94
CA ARG A 2 -24.36 2.18 9.55
C ARG A 2 -23.53 0.96 9.17
N LYS A 3 -23.70 0.45 7.95
CA LYS A 3 -22.91 -0.67 7.42
C LYS A 3 -21.65 -0.15 6.73
N TYR A 4 -20.52 -0.86 6.87
CA TYR A 4 -19.33 -0.64 6.03
C TYR A 4 -19.63 -0.95 4.56
N VAL A 5 -18.79 -0.52 3.63
CA VAL A 5 -18.95 -0.88 2.21
C VAL A 5 -18.82 -2.38 1.98
N ASP A 6 -19.59 -2.94 1.05
CA ASP A 6 -19.65 -4.38 0.76
C ASP A 6 -18.45 -4.88 -0.06
N ASP A 7 -17.23 -4.64 0.44
CA ASP A 7 -16.00 -5.27 -0.03
C ASP A 7 -15.70 -6.51 0.81
N SER A 8 -15.57 -7.69 0.19
CA SER A 8 -15.45 -8.95 0.94
C SER A 8 -14.29 -8.98 1.93
N ASN A 9 -13.14 -8.38 1.60
CA ASN A 9 -11.96 -8.43 2.46
C ASN A 9 -12.08 -7.44 3.62
N LEU A 10 -12.61 -6.24 3.38
CA LEU A 10 -12.93 -5.28 4.43
C LEU A 10 -13.97 -5.88 5.39
N GLN A 11 -14.98 -6.55 4.86
CA GLN A 11 -16.02 -7.19 5.66
C GLN A 11 -15.45 -8.25 6.60
N ILE A 12 -14.53 -9.08 6.11
CA ILE A 12 -13.80 -10.05 6.93
C ILE A 12 -12.94 -9.33 7.98
N ALA A 13 -12.18 -8.30 7.61
CA ALA A 13 -11.35 -7.56 8.55
C ALA A 13 -12.17 -6.97 9.70
N MET A 14 -13.32 -6.35 9.40
CA MET A 14 -14.17 -5.75 10.44
C MET A 14 -14.85 -6.78 11.36
N THR A 15 -14.81 -8.09 11.05
CA THR A 15 -15.24 -9.13 11.99
C THR A 15 -14.33 -9.29 13.19
N GLU A 16 -13.13 -8.68 13.19
CA GLU A 16 -12.26 -8.63 14.37
C GLU A 16 -12.95 -8.06 15.62
N TYR A 17 -13.94 -7.18 15.42
CA TYR A 17 -14.72 -6.54 16.48
C TYR A 17 -15.92 -7.35 16.95
N ASN A 18 -16.23 -8.48 16.30
CA ASN A 18 -17.27 -9.38 16.77
C ASN A 18 -16.89 -10.02 18.11
N ASP A 19 -17.86 -10.70 18.71
CA ASP A 19 -17.56 -11.69 19.74
C ASP A 19 -16.97 -12.93 19.07
N ASN A 20 -15.64 -13.01 19.11
CA ASN A 20 -14.83 -14.08 18.53
C ASN A 20 -14.41 -15.10 19.61
N SER A 21 -15.34 -15.49 20.48
CA SER A 21 -15.15 -16.57 21.44
C SER A 21 -14.83 -17.91 20.76
N ILE A 22 -14.10 -18.79 21.45
CA ILE A 22 -13.76 -20.13 20.94
C ILE A 22 -15.02 -20.92 20.52
N ASN A 23 -14.92 -21.65 19.40
CA ASN A 23 -16.00 -22.45 18.78
C ASN A 23 -17.19 -21.65 18.25
N ARG A 24 -17.09 -20.32 18.16
CA ARG A 24 -18.15 -19.47 17.59
C ARG A 24 -17.99 -19.31 16.09
N GLU A 25 -19.12 -19.30 15.38
CA GLU A 25 -19.15 -18.93 13.97
C GLU A 25 -18.95 -17.41 13.82
N VAL A 26 -18.00 -17.02 12.98
CA VAL A 26 -17.73 -15.63 12.60
C VAL A 26 -18.52 -15.32 11.34
N LYS A 27 -19.33 -14.25 11.40
CA LYS A 27 -20.07 -13.71 10.26
C LYS A 27 -19.78 -12.24 10.08
N ASP A 28 -19.77 -11.78 8.83
CA ASP A 28 -19.76 -10.36 8.55
C ASP A 28 -21.12 -9.70 8.76
N GLN A 29 -21.21 -8.38 8.58
CA GLN A 29 -22.44 -7.61 8.79
C GLN A 29 -23.56 -7.90 7.75
N TYR A 30 -23.27 -8.76 6.77
CA TYR A 30 -24.19 -9.25 5.74
C TYR A 30 -24.53 -10.73 5.94
N ASP A 31 -24.26 -11.27 7.13
CA ASP A 31 -24.53 -12.66 7.53
C ASP A 31 -23.78 -13.72 6.68
N ARG A 32 -22.70 -13.33 5.99
CA ARG A 32 -21.83 -14.27 5.27
C ARG A 32 -20.86 -14.90 6.25
N SER A 33 -20.76 -16.23 6.22
CA SER A 33 -19.88 -17.00 7.10
C SER A 33 -18.42 -16.86 6.68
N VAL A 34 -17.57 -16.48 7.65
CA VAL A 34 -16.10 -16.49 7.51
C VAL A 34 -15.53 -17.85 7.94
N GLY A 35 -16.13 -18.46 8.96
CA GLY A 35 -15.75 -19.76 9.51
C GLY A 35 -15.99 -19.85 11.01
N THR A 36 -15.32 -20.78 11.68
CA THR A 36 -15.42 -20.99 13.13
C THR A 36 -14.10 -20.68 13.83
N VAL A 37 -14.16 -19.96 14.95
CA VAL A 37 -12.98 -19.65 15.77
C VAL A 37 -12.43 -20.91 16.43
N THR A 38 -11.14 -21.19 16.24
CA THR A 38 -10.44 -22.37 16.80
C THR A 38 -9.28 -22.04 17.72
N GLN A 39 -8.84 -20.78 17.76
CA GLN A 39 -7.85 -20.27 18.71
C GLN A 39 -8.16 -18.82 19.06
N VAL A 40 -7.94 -18.46 20.33
CA VAL A 40 -8.15 -17.11 20.86
C VAL A 40 -6.92 -16.76 21.70
N TYR A 41 -6.27 -15.67 21.33
CA TYR A 41 -5.20 -15.04 22.10
C TYR A 41 -5.72 -13.67 22.50
N ASP A 42 -6.27 -13.53 23.70
CA ASP A 42 -6.81 -12.28 24.23
C ASP A 42 -6.06 -11.93 25.52
N ASN A 43 -5.08 -11.04 25.39
CA ASN A 43 -4.19 -10.58 26.44
C ASN A 43 -3.56 -11.73 27.26
N THR A 44 -3.28 -12.86 26.62
CA THR A 44 -2.67 -14.06 27.21
C THR A 44 -1.28 -13.80 27.77
N THR A 45 -0.55 -12.83 27.22
CA THR A 45 0.79 -12.44 27.67
C THR A 45 0.80 -11.25 28.64
N GLY A 46 -0.35 -10.60 28.87
CA GLY A 46 -0.43 -9.34 29.60
C GLY A 46 -0.01 -8.11 28.78
N ALA A 47 0.28 -8.27 27.49
CA ALA A 47 0.73 -7.20 26.60
C ALA A 47 -0.40 -6.56 25.77
N GLY A 48 -1.63 -7.08 25.84
CA GLY A 48 -2.79 -6.55 25.15
C GLY A 48 -3.06 -7.13 23.75
N GLU A 49 -2.40 -8.22 23.36
CA GLU A 49 -2.62 -8.83 22.04
C GLU A 49 -4.02 -9.43 21.91
N GLN A 50 -4.65 -9.27 20.74
CA GLN A 50 -5.96 -9.84 20.43
C GLN A 50 -5.94 -10.48 19.05
N VAL A 51 -5.74 -11.81 19.00
CA VAL A 51 -5.57 -12.58 17.76
C VAL A 51 -6.51 -13.78 17.75
N TYR A 52 -7.21 -13.99 16.64
CA TYR A 52 -8.18 -15.08 16.47
C TYR A 52 -7.87 -15.89 15.21
N ALA A 53 -7.84 -17.22 15.34
CA ALA A 53 -7.75 -18.12 14.19
C ALA A 53 -9.12 -18.67 13.84
N VAL A 54 -9.49 -18.59 12.56
CA VAL A 54 -10.79 -18.98 12.02
C VAL A 54 -10.58 -19.96 10.87
N VAL A 55 -11.28 -21.09 10.90
CA VAL A 55 -11.24 -22.12 9.84
C VAL A 55 -12.64 -22.44 9.34
N LYS A 56 -12.76 -22.90 8.09
CA LYS A 56 -14.05 -23.26 7.49
C LYS A 56 -14.70 -24.48 8.17
N ASN A 57 -13.90 -25.49 8.51
CA ASN A 57 -14.35 -26.70 9.18
C ASN A 57 -13.53 -26.95 10.46
N PRO A 58 -14.06 -26.70 11.67
CA PRO A 58 -13.31 -26.87 12.91
C PRO A 58 -13.07 -28.33 13.30
N ASP A 59 -13.81 -29.28 12.71
CA ASP A 59 -13.70 -30.71 12.99
C ASP A 59 -12.62 -31.40 12.13
N GLU A 60 -12.06 -30.68 11.14
CA GLU A 60 -10.97 -31.16 10.31
C GLU A 60 -9.67 -31.29 11.12
N LYS A 61 -8.87 -32.34 10.83
CA LYS A 61 -7.56 -32.47 11.47
C LYS A 61 -6.68 -31.30 11.05
N ALA A 62 -5.88 -30.80 11.98
CA ALA A 62 -5.13 -29.57 11.74
C ALA A 62 -4.11 -29.66 10.57
N GLU A 63 -3.63 -30.87 10.27
CA GLU A 63 -2.77 -31.15 9.10
C GLU A 63 -3.51 -31.12 7.76
N ASP A 64 -4.83 -31.36 7.76
CA ASP A 64 -5.69 -31.40 6.58
C ASP A 64 -6.28 -30.02 6.25
N VAL A 65 -6.28 -29.09 7.23
CA VAL A 65 -6.76 -27.72 7.04
C VAL A 65 -5.96 -27.00 5.96
N GLN A 66 -6.66 -26.59 4.90
CA GLN A 66 -6.05 -25.93 3.73
C GLN A 66 -5.82 -24.43 3.94
N GLU A 67 -6.73 -23.75 4.63
CA GLU A 67 -6.72 -22.31 4.81
C GLU A 67 -7.10 -21.93 6.25
N VAL A 68 -6.35 -20.99 6.82
CA VAL A 68 -6.67 -20.36 8.11
C VAL A 68 -6.79 -18.86 7.89
N THR A 69 -7.89 -18.27 8.38
CA THR A 69 -8.06 -16.82 8.48
C THR A 69 -7.61 -16.38 9.86
N VAL A 70 -6.70 -15.41 9.94
CA VAL A 70 -6.19 -14.84 11.19
C VAL A 70 -6.64 -13.39 11.29
N LEU A 71 -7.41 -13.09 12.32
CA LEU A 71 -7.93 -11.75 12.62
C LEU A 71 -7.08 -11.15 13.75
N PHE A 72 -6.46 -10.01 13.49
CA PHE A 72 -5.77 -9.19 14.50
C PHE A 72 -6.69 -8.03 14.84
N ARG A 73 -7.19 -7.99 16.08
CA ARG A 73 -8.16 -6.98 16.50
C ARG A 73 -7.46 -5.69 16.91
N GLY A 74 -7.93 -4.57 16.36
CA GLY A 74 -7.55 -3.25 16.82
C GLY A 74 -8.08 -2.93 18.21
N SER A 75 -7.51 -1.90 18.83
CA SER A 75 -7.92 -1.49 20.18
C SER A 75 -9.44 -1.26 20.26
N THR A 76 -10.03 -1.69 21.38
CA THR A 76 -11.48 -1.61 21.63
C THR A 76 -11.86 -0.15 21.87
N GLY A 77 -11.91 0.61 20.78
CA GLY A 77 -11.92 2.06 20.82
C GLY A 77 -13.14 2.79 20.27
N PRO A 78 -14.13 2.24 19.54
CA PRO A 78 -15.21 3.09 19.00
C PRO A 78 -15.95 3.88 20.08
N ASP A 79 -16.17 3.27 21.26
CA ASP A 79 -16.86 3.90 22.39
C ASP A 79 -15.99 4.88 23.18
N HIS A 80 -14.65 4.75 23.11
CA HIS A 80 -13.68 5.66 23.74
C HIS A 80 -13.21 6.78 22.79
N PHE A 81 -13.26 6.57 21.47
CA PHE A 81 -12.94 7.56 20.43
C PHE A 81 -13.96 8.70 20.34
N LEU A 82 -15.17 8.53 20.91
CA LEU A 82 -16.28 9.48 20.81
C LEU A 82 -16.14 10.76 21.64
N LYS A 83 -15.04 10.94 22.40
CA LYS A 83 -14.83 12.13 23.25
C LYS A 83 -13.64 12.96 22.76
N GLU A 84 -13.99 14.13 22.21
CA GLU A 84 -13.19 15.34 22.02
C GLU A 84 -11.89 15.24 21.20
N THR A 85 -11.96 15.78 19.99
CA THR A 85 -11.05 15.61 18.84
C THR A 85 -9.61 16.14 18.98
N ALA A 86 -9.23 16.69 20.13
CA ALA A 86 -7.85 17.08 20.44
C ALA A 86 -7.16 16.12 21.43
N ASP A 87 -7.91 15.45 22.30
CA ASP A 87 -7.38 14.48 23.27
C ASP A 87 -7.15 13.09 22.65
N VAL A 88 -7.73 12.79 21.48
CA VAL A 88 -7.64 11.48 20.83
C VAL A 88 -6.21 11.01 20.51
N TRP A 89 -5.26 11.92 20.25
CA TRP A 89 -3.84 11.54 20.08
C TRP A 89 -3.16 11.19 21.42
N ASN A 90 -3.62 11.81 22.52
CA ASN A 90 -3.15 11.54 23.88
C ASN A 90 -3.85 10.33 24.52
N ASP A 91 -5.10 10.06 24.12
CA ASP A 91 -5.98 8.98 24.61
C ASP A 91 -5.91 7.71 23.75
N TRP A 92 -5.09 7.69 22.69
CA TRP A 92 -4.73 6.44 22.03
C TRP A 92 -4.14 5.51 23.10
N ALA A 93 -4.73 4.33 23.31
CA ALA A 93 -4.44 3.43 24.42
C ALA A 93 -2.93 3.34 24.71
N GLU A 94 -2.51 3.23 25.97
CA GLU A 94 -1.12 3.48 26.41
C GLU A 94 -0.03 2.82 25.51
N ASN A 95 -0.26 1.60 25.01
CA ASN A 95 0.65 0.90 24.08
C ASN A 95 0.73 1.54 22.69
N ASP A 96 -0.40 2.03 22.20
CA ASP A 96 -0.57 2.54 20.85
C ASP A 96 0.09 3.92 20.68
N ALA A 97 -0.08 4.79 21.68
CA ALA A 97 0.60 6.09 21.73
C ALA A 97 2.13 5.92 21.74
N VAL A 98 2.65 4.88 22.43
CA VAL A 98 4.09 4.58 22.47
C VAL A 98 4.60 4.17 21.09
N ILE A 99 3.92 3.26 20.39
CA ILE A 99 4.36 2.79 19.08
C ILE A 99 4.21 3.87 18.00
N ALA A 100 3.12 4.64 18.03
CA ALA A 100 2.92 5.78 17.15
C ALA A 100 4.01 6.85 17.34
N LYS A 101 4.35 7.16 18.59
CA LYS A 101 5.46 8.05 18.92
C LYS A 101 6.79 7.52 18.37
N ARG A 102 7.08 6.23 18.51
CA ARG A 102 8.29 5.61 17.93
C ARG A 102 8.31 5.76 16.42
N ILE A 103 7.20 5.49 15.73
CA ILE A 103 7.09 5.62 14.27
C ILE A 103 7.30 7.08 13.84
N VAL A 104 6.65 8.04 14.49
CA VAL A 104 6.76 9.47 14.17
C VAL A 104 8.17 10.00 14.43
N MET A 105 8.82 9.58 15.52
CA MET A 105 10.20 9.98 15.85
C MET A 105 11.24 9.34 14.92
N GLN A 106 10.87 8.25 14.24
CA GLN A 106 11.77 7.50 13.37
C GLN A 106 11.74 8.08 11.95
N SER A 107 12.56 9.10 11.70
CA SER A 107 12.63 9.78 10.40
C SER A 107 13.18 8.89 9.28
N ASN A 108 14.14 8.01 9.60
CA ASN A 108 14.75 7.05 8.69
C ASN A 108 14.46 5.61 9.15
N PRO A 109 14.43 4.59 8.28
CA PRO A 109 14.27 3.20 8.71
C PRO A 109 15.31 2.81 9.78
N SER A 110 14.87 2.10 10.81
CA SER A 110 15.73 1.71 11.92
C SER A 110 16.70 0.58 11.55
N ASP A 111 17.85 0.56 12.21
CA ASP A 111 18.84 -0.53 12.11
C ASP A 111 18.54 -1.68 13.09
N ARG A 112 17.51 -1.55 13.92
CA ARG A 112 17.07 -2.56 14.89
C ARG A 112 15.56 -2.56 15.05
N ASP A 113 15.02 -3.66 15.56
CA ASP A 113 13.63 -3.74 15.97
C ASP A 113 13.34 -2.79 17.15
N ASN A 114 12.36 -1.90 16.98
CA ASN A 114 11.84 -1.02 18.05
C ASN A 114 10.34 -1.25 18.33
N SER A 115 9.86 -2.48 18.13
CA SER A 115 8.48 -2.89 18.43
C SER A 115 8.14 -2.86 19.93
N THR A 116 6.85 -2.84 20.23
CA THR A 116 6.31 -3.02 21.59
C THR A 116 6.12 -4.50 21.91
N GLU A 117 5.91 -4.82 23.19
CA GLU A 117 5.64 -6.19 23.61
C GLU A 117 4.30 -6.71 23.06
N GLN A 118 3.32 -5.84 22.81
CA GLN A 118 2.07 -6.22 22.15
C GLN A 118 2.31 -6.77 20.74
N LEU A 119 3.04 -6.03 19.91
CA LEU A 119 3.39 -6.48 18.55
C LEU A 119 4.12 -7.84 18.59
N LYS A 120 5.05 -8.02 19.53
CA LYS A 120 5.75 -9.29 19.73
C LYS A 120 4.86 -10.41 20.25
N ALA A 121 3.84 -10.11 21.05
CA ALA A 121 2.85 -11.09 21.50
C ALA A 121 1.95 -11.52 20.34
N SER A 122 1.50 -10.58 19.51
CA SER A 122 0.77 -10.84 18.26
C SER A 122 1.57 -11.70 17.27
N ALA A 123 2.88 -11.45 17.15
CA ALA A 123 3.79 -12.29 16.35
C ALA A 123 3.89 -13.73 16.87
N ARG A 124 3.98 -13.91 18.19
CA ARG A 124 3.97 -15.24 18.82
C ARG A 124 2.66 -15.96 18.57
N ALA A 125 1.53 -15.28 18.74
CA ALA A 125 0.20 -15.85 18.45
C ALA A 125 0.09 -16.31 16.98
N LEU A 126 0.58 -15.52 16.01
CA LEU A 126 0.60 -15.96 14.61
C LEU A 126 1.43 -17.23 14.40
N LYS A 127 2.62 -17.30 15.01
CA LYS A 127 3.49 -18.48 14.93
C LYS A 127 2.82 -19.71 15.54
N ASP A 128 2.18 -19.58 16.69
CA ASP A 128 1.43 -20.66 17.34
C ASP A 128 0.27 -21.14 16.45
N VAL A 129 -0.41 -20.21 15.77
CA VAL A 129 -1.45 -20.55 14.78
C VAL A 129 -0.89 -21.35 13.61
N MET A 130 0.26 -20.92 13.08
CA MET A 130 0.93 -21.58 11.97
C MET A 130 1.51 -22.95 12.34
N GLU A 131 1.93 -23.14 13.60
CA GLU A 131 2.38 -24.42 14.14
C GLU A 131 1.21 -25.39 14.29
N LYS A 132 0.07 -24.93 14.83
CA LYS A 132 -1.14 -25.76 14.93
C LYS A 132 -1.60 -26.28 13.57
N TYR A 133 -1.55 -25.43 12.54
CA TYR A 133 -2.01 -25.76 11.19
C TYR A 133 -0.85 -25.81 10.21
N PRO A 134 0.02 -26.85 10.23
CA PRO A 134 1.33 -26.80 9.57
C PRO A 134 1.28 -26.70 8.03
N ASN A 135 0.21 -27.20 7.40
CA ASN A 135 0.06 -27.21 5.93
C ASN A 135 -0.81 -26.07 5.40
N ALA A 136 -1.49 -25.34 6.28
CA ALA A 136 -2.46 -24.34 5.86
C ALA A 136 -1.78 -23.11 5.23
N LYS A 137 -2.44 -22.57 4.20
CA LYS A 137 -2.26 -21.20 3.74
C LYS A 137 -2.92 -20.22 4.71
N ILE A 138 -2.28 -19.08 4.93
CA ILE A 138 -2.69 -18.11 5.94
C ILE A 138 -3.22 -16.85 5.26
N ASN A 139 -4.43 -16.46 5.63
CA ASN A 139 -5.07 -15.20 5.23
C ASN A 139 -5.11 -14.27 6.44
N ILE A 140 -4.48 -13.11 6.36
CA ILE A 140 -4.34 -12.19 7.49
C ILE A 140 -5.26 -10.99 7.32
N TYR A 141 -5.96 -10.61 8.37
CA TYR A 141 -6.77 -9.39 8.38
C TYR A 141 -6.54 -8.59 9.66
N GLY A 142 -6.58 -7.27 9.55
CA GLY A 142 -6.52 -6.39 10.71
C GLY A 142 -6.87 -4.95 10.38
N HIS A 143 -7.50 -4.27 11.32
CA HIS A 143 -7.84 -2.86 11.23
C HIS A 143 -7.21 -2.06 12.39
N SER A 144 -6.91 -0.77 12.16
CA SER A 144 -6.35 0.11 13.19
C SER A 144 -5.06 -0.45 13.82
N LEU A 145 -4.99 -0.62 15.15
CA LEU A 145 -3.89 -1.28 15.83
C LEU A 145 -3.68 -2.74 15.38
N GLY A 146 -4.75 -3.46 15.06
CA GLY A 146 -4.70 -4.83 14.56
C GLY A 146 -3.96 -4.93 13.23
N SER A 147 -4.01 -3.88 12.41
CA SER A 147 -3.17 -3.77 11.22
C SER A 147 -1.69 -3.66 11.57
N MET A 148 -1.30 -2.94 12.63
CA MET A 148 0.10 -2.87 13.08
C MET A 148 0.59 -4.21 13.62
N ASP A 149 -0.25 -4.86 14.44
CA ASP A 149 -0.01 -6.21 14.97
C ASP A 149 0.22 -7.20 13.83
N ALA A 150 -0.65 -7.20 12.82
CA ALA A 150 -0.53 -8.02 11.62
C ALA A 150 0.76 -7.74 10.83
N GLN A 151 1.08 -6.45 10.59
CA GLN A 151 2.29 -6.06 9.86
C GLN A 151 3.56 -6.57 10.56
N TYR A 152 3.65 -6.36 11.88
CA TYR A 152 4.79 -6.83 12.65
C TYR A 152 4.84 -8.36 12.73
N ALA A 153 3.69 -9.01 12.96
CA ALA A 153 3.61 -10.46 13.04
C ALA A 153 4.12 -11.13 11.75
N MET A 154 3.77 -10.59 10.58
CA MET A 154 4.33 -11.04 9.30
C MET A 154 5.84 -10.78 9.21
N ALA A 155 6.33 -9.64 9.69
CA ALA A 155 7.74 -9.29 9.64
C ALA A 155 8.64 -10.15 10.54
N ASP A 156 8.06 -10.73 11.60
CA ASP A 156 8.77 -11.60 12.55
C ASP A 156 8.82 -13.07 12.12
N LEU A 157 8.14 -13.44 11.02
CA LEU A 157 8.19 -14.79 10.46
C LEU A 157 9.57 -15.10 9.83
N ASP A 158 9.92 -16.39 9.76
CA ASP A 158 11.03 -16.84 8.93
C ASP A 158 10.66 -16.95 7.44
N ALA A 159 11.66 -17.20 6.60
CA ALA A 159 11.49 -17.27 5.15
C ALA A 159 10.61 -18.45 4.67
N ALA A 160 10.51 -19.54 5.43
CA ALA A 160 9.64 -20.67 5.10
C ALA A 160 8.19 -20.40 5.55
N GLN A 161 8.03 -19.77 6.71
CA GLN A 161 6.75 -19.35 7.25
C GLN A 161 6.10 -18.29 6.37
N ILE A 162 6.82 -17.23 5.98
CA ILE A 162 6.24 -16.11 5.21
C ILE A 162 5.67 -16.56 3.86
N GLU A 163 6.23 -17.61 3.26
CA GLU A 163 5.73 -18.21 2.01
C GLU A 163 4.33 -18.83 2.13
N ARG A 164 3.89 -19.16 3.36
CA ARG A 164 2.56 -19.67 3.65
C ARG A 164 1.50 -18.57 3.75
N ILE A 165 1.90 -17.30 3.87
CA ILE A 165 0.97 -16.18 3.75
C ILE A 165 0.46 -16.10 2.30
N GLN A 166 -0.83 -16.33 2.14
CA GLN A 166 -1.54 -16.28 0.86
C GLN A 166 -1.86 -14.83 0.49
N GLN A 167 -2.42 -14.10 1.44
CA GLN A 167 -2.79 -12.69 1.32
C GLN A 167 -2.94 -12.07 2.71
N ALA A 168 -2.74 -10.77 2.80
CA ALA A 168 -3.02 -9.97 3.98
C ALA A 168 -3.79 -8.72 3.58
N TYR A 169 -4.91 -8.42 4.23
CA TYR A 169 -5.67 -7.19 4.04
C TYR A 169 -5.71 -6.41 5.34
N ILE A 170 -5.08 -5.24 5.32
CA ILE A 170 -4.96 -4.40 6.50
C ILE A 170 -5.49 -3.01 6.21
N TYR A 171 -6.23 -2.43 7.15
CA TYR A 171 -7.03 -1.23 6.92
C TYR A 171 -6.78 -0.18 8.01
N ASN A 172 -6.55 1.07 7.60
CA ASN A 172 -6.48 2.24 8.47
C ASN A 172 -5.54 2.13 9.69
N GLY A 173 -4.55 1.25 9.63
CA GLY A 173 -3.51 1.14 10.65
C GLY A 173 -2.26 1.94 10.29
N PRO A 174 -1.52 2.47 11.28
CA PRO A 174 -0.18 3.01 11.07
C PRO A 174 0.77 2.04 10.36
N ASP A 175 1.76 2.55 9.64
CA ASP A 175 2.76 1.72 8.97
C ASP A 175 3.98 1.50 9.88
N VAL A 176 4.32 0.24 10.16
CA VAL A 176 5.43 -0.12 11.07
C VAL A 176 6.78 -0.24 10.36
N TYR A 177 6.87 -0.09 9.03
CA TYR A 177 8.08 -0.42 8.26
C TYR A 177 9.34 0.27 8.78
N ARG A 178 9.22 1.52 9.24
CA ARG A 178 10.34 2.33 9.73
C ARG A 178 10.93 1.85 11.05
N ILE A 179 10.16 1.13 11.87
CA ILE A 179 10.61 0.67 13.19
C ILE A 179 11.10 -0.79 13.17
N LEU A 180 10.91 -1.50 12.06
CA LEU A 180 11.42 -2.85 11.85
C LEU A 180 12.95 -2.86 11.73
N SER A 181 13.58 -4.00 12.00
CA SER A 181 14.99 -4.25 11.63
C SER A 181 15.16 -4.44 10.12
N PRO A 182 16.40 -4.35 9.59
CA PRO A 182 16.69 -4.70 8.19
C PRO A 182 16.21 -6.11 7.79
N GLU A 183 16.38 -7.10 8.67
CA GLU A 183 15.96 -8.48 8.46
C GLU A 183 14.44 -8.60 8.37
N GLN A 184 13.72 -7.97 9.30
CA GLN A 184 12.26 -7.94 9.33
C GLN A 184 11.68 -7.28 8.07
N ARG A 185 12.27 -6.16 7.62
CA ARG A 185 11.88 -5.53 6.33
C ARG A 185 12.07 -6.49 5.16
N LYS A 186 13.20 -7.21 5.11
CA LYS A 186 13.48 -8.21 4.08
C LYS A 186 12.44 -9.34 4.06
N ILE A 187 11.86 -9.71 5.19
CA ILE A 187 10.79 -10.71 5.26
C ILE A 187 9.51 -10.18 4.60
N VAL A 188 8.97 -9.04 5.03
CA VAL A 188 7.73 -8.50 4.44
C VAL A 188 7.89 -8.09 2.97
N ASP A 189 9.08 -7.63 2.56
CA ASP A 189 9.36 -7.27 1.17
C ASP A 189 9.38 -8.48 0.23
N GLN A 190 9.51 -9.72 0.74
CA GLN A 190 9.40 -10.94 -0.08
C GLN A 190 7.99 -11.14 -0.62
N ILE A 191 6.98 -10.84 0.19
CA ILE A 191 5.56 -11.04 -0.12
C ILE A 191 4.80 -9.72 -0.29
N LYS A 192 5.51 -8.62 -0.60
CA LYS A 192 4.92 -7.27 -0.69
C LYS A 192 3.66 -7.21 -1.56
N GLY A 193 3.62 -7.97 -2.65
CA GLY A 193 2.48 -8.06 -3.57
C GLY A 193 1.28 -8.85 -3.04
N ARG A 194 1.40 -9.53 -1.89
CA ARG A 194 0.32 -10.24 -1.18
C ARG A 194 -0.26 -9.44 -0.02
N ILE A 195 0.38 -8.33 0.37
CA ILE A 195 -0.05 -7.50 1.49
C ILE A 195 -0.73 -6.24 0.94
N TYR A 196 -2.05 -6.16 1.09
CA TYR A 196 -2.90 -5.06 0.66
C TYR A 196 -3.13 -4.12 1.84
N ASN A 197 -2.44 -2.98 1.83
CA ASN A 197 -2.41 -2.02 2.92
C ASN A 197 -3.24 -0.77 2.56
N TYR A 198 -4.52 -0.76 2.95
CA TYR A 198 -5.43 0.35 2.68
C TYR A 198 -5.28 1.44 3.73
N ALA A 199 -5.00 2.65 3.27
CA ALA A 199 -4.86 3.83 4.12
C ALA A 199 -5.73 4.96 3.59
N ASP A 200 -6.54 5.56 4.45
CA ASP A 200 -7.36 6.71 4.10
C ASP A 200 -6.63 8.02 4.44
N PRO A 201 -6.23 8.85 3.45
CA PRO A 201 -5.55 10.11 3.73
C PRO A 201 -6.32 11.10 4.60
N LYS A 202 -7.64 10.92 4.74
CA LYS A 202 -8.48 11.72 5.65
C LYS A 202 -8.47 11.18 7.09
N ASP A 203 -8.05 9.94 7.29
CA ASP A 203 -7.76 9.35 8.60
C ASP A 203 -6.29 9.61 8.99
N LYS A 204 -6.10 10.47 9.98
CA LYS A 204 -4.77 10.82 10.51
C LYS A 204 -4.03 9.62 11.10
N ILE A 205 -4.74 8.63 11.66
CA ILE A 205 -4.11 7.44 12.24
C ILE A 205 -3.51 6.59 11.12
N SER A 206 -4.26 6.33 10.06
CA SER A 206 -3.75 5.62 8.89
C SER A 206 -2.56 6.30 8.22
N MET A 207 -2.34 7.60 8.43
CA MET A 207 -1.21 8.31 7.81
C MET A 207 0.09 8.26 8.62
N VAL A 208 0.07 7.72 9.84
CA VAL A 208 1.27 7.56 10.67
C VAL A 208 2.25 6.57 10.01
N GLY A 209 3.51 7.00 9.87
CA GLY A 209 4.58 6.19 9.25
C GLY A 209 4.64 6.24 7.72
N ARG A 210 3.63 6.83 7.08
CA ARG A 210 3.53 6.88 5.61
C ARG A 210 4.04 8.20 5.04
N ASP A 211 4.39 8.14 3.77
CA ASP A 211 4.71 9.28 2.92
C ASP A 211 3.92 9.11 1.61
N PRO A 212 2.82 9.86 1.39
CA PRO A 212 2.00 9.74 0.19
C PRO A 212 2.79 9.85 -1.11
N ALA A 213 3.85 10.65 -1.13
CA ALA A 213 4.69 10.84 -2.31
C ALA A 213 5.54 9.61 -2.64
N LYS A 214 5.80 8.75 -1.65
CA LYS A 214 6.56 7.49 -1.83
C LYS A 214 5.68 6.30 -2.20
N GLY A 215 4.36 6.45 -2.12
CA GLY A 215 3.46 5.32 -2.39
C GLY A 215 3.72 4.14 -1.46
N SER A 216 4.00 2.98 -2.05
CA SER A 216 4.35 1.75 -1.34
C SER A 216 5.84 1.64 -0.96
N ILE A 217 6.69 2.57 -1.39
CA ILE A 217 8.14 2.54 -1.08
C ILE A 217 8.34 2.82 0.40
N GLY A 218 9.06 1.93 1.09
CA GLY A 218 9.33 2.08 2.52
C GLY A 218 8.10 1.88 3.41
N SER A 219 7.14 1.07 2.97
CA SER A 219 5.91 0.69 3.68
C SER A 219 5.74 -0.82 3.72
N VAL A 220 5.01 -1.35 4.69
CA VAL A 220 4.67 -2.78 4.73
C VAL A 220 3.58 -3.05 3.70
N GLY A 221 3.90 -3.87 2.69
CA GLY A 221 2.97 -4.22 1.61
C GLY A 221 2.83 -3.18 0.50
N MET A 222 1.82 -3.39 -0.34
CA MET A 222 1.33 -2.44 -1.33
C MET A 222 0.33 -1.50 -0.66
N VAL A 223 0.63 -0.20 -0.66
CA VAL A 223 -0.26 0.81 -0.09
C VAL A 223 -1.31 1.21 -1.12
N TYR A 224 -2.56 1.29 -0.68
CA TYR A 224 -3.71 1.75 -1.45
C TYR A 224 -4.32 2.94 -0.73
N TYR A 225 -4.06 4.15 -1.24
CA TYR A 225 -4.65 5.36 -0.68
C TYR A 225 -6.12 5.45 -1.09
N VAL A 226 -7.03 5.46 -0.13
CA VAL A 226 -8.47 5.37 -0.38
C VAL A 226 -9.04 6.74 -0.76
N ASP A 227 -9.87 6.77 -1.81
CA ASP A 227 -10.69 7.92 -2.18
C ASP A 227 -12.01 7.85 -1.41
N SER A 228 -11.95 8.26 -0.14
CA SER A 228 -13.06 8.23 0.81
C SER A 228 -13.88 9.53 0.75
N GLU A 229 -15.14 9.48 1.19
CA GLU A 229 -15.88 10.68 1.58
C GLU A 229 -15.44 11.19 2.95
N GLN A 230 -15.64 12.49 3.18
CA GLN A 230 -15.32 13.11 4.47
C GLN A 230 -16.34 12.68 5.52
N GLU A 231 -15.84 12.16 6.64
CA GLU A 231 -16.61 11.82 7.83
C GLU A 231 -16.04 12.57 9.05
N ASP A 232 -16.66 12.42 10.22
CA ASP A 232 -15.99 12.75 11.48
C ASP A 232 -14.81 11.80 11.75
N PHE A 233 -13.94 12.19 12.68
CA PHE A 233 -12.70 11.47 12.96
C PHE A 233 -12.90 9.97 13.21
N VAL A 234 -13.89 9.60 14.03
CA VAL A 234 -14.14 8.21 14.41
C VAL A 234 -14.66 7.44 13.21
N ASN A 235 -15.65 8.01 12.52
CA ASN A 235 -16.25 7.36 11.37
C ASN A 235 -15.28 7.23 10.18
N GLN A 236 -14.38 8.19 10.02
CA GLN A 236 -13.31 8.15 9.02
C GLN A 236 -12.35 7.00 9.32
N HIS A 237 -11.89 6.89 10.57
CA HIS A 237 -11.00 5.81 10.99
C HIS A 237 -11.67 4.44 10.84
N MET A 238 -12.95 4.33 11.22
CA MET A 238 -13.75 3.11 11.06
C MET A 238 -14.19 2.82 9.61
N THR A 239 -13.55 3.41 8.60
CA THR A 239 -13.76 3.16 7.16
C THR A 239 -15.15 3.53 6.62
N TYR A 240 -15.99 4.25 7.37
CA TYR A 240 -17.35 4.60 6.90
C TYR A 240 -17.35 5.56 5.71
N GLY A 241 -16.25 6.31 5.51
CA GLY A 241 -16.03 7.13 4.33
C GLY A 241 -15.71 6.33 3.06
N TYR A 242 -15.39 5.04 3.16
CA TYR A 242 -14.99 4.24 1.99
C TYR A 242 -16.13 4.18 0.98
N ARG A 243 -15.75 4.00 -0.29
CA ARG A 243 -16.66 3.89 -1.43
C ARG A 243 -16.19 2.77 -2.34
N LEU A 244 -17.13 2.14 -3.04
CA LEU A 244 -16.82 1.21 -4.12
C LEU A 244 -16.89 1.94 -5.46
N ASP A 245 -16.02 1.57 -6.38
CA ASP A 245 -16.11 1.97 -7.78
C ASP A 245 -17.22 1.18 -8.50
N LYS A 246 -17.39 1.46 -9.80
CA LYS A 246 -18.38 0.79 -10.65
C LYS A 246 -18.16 -0.72 -10.79
N ASP A 247 -16.94 -1.20 -10.52
CA ASP A 247 -16.54 -2.60 -10.62
C ASP A 247 -16.59 -3.31 -9.25
N GLY A 248 -17.08 -2.62 -8.21
CA GLY A 248 -17.24 -3.15 -6.86
C GLY A 248 -15.95 -3.17 -6.03
N LYS A 249 -14.89 -2.49 -6.46
CA LYS A 249 -13.62 -2.41 -5.72
C LYS A 249 -13.56 -1.13 -4.89
N ILE A 250 -12.83 -1.14 -3.77
CA ILE A 250 -12.59 0.08 -2.98
C ILE A 250 -11.98 1.17 -3.90
N LYS A 251 -12.62 2.35 -3.95
CA LYS A 251 -12.10 3.50 -4.69
C LYS A 251 -10.77 3.94 -4.08
N ILE A 252 -9.76 4.08 -4.93
CA ILE A 252 -8.45 4.57 -4.54
C ILE A 252 -8.17 5.93 -5.18
N LEU A 253 -7.46 6.79 -4.47
CA LEU A 253 -6.83 7.96 -5.07
C LEU A 253 -5.79 7.44 -6.06
N SER A 254 -5.96 7.78 -7.34
CA SER A 254 -4.96 7.47 -8.35
C SER A 254 -3.75 8.37 -8.13
N ASN A 255 -2.80 7.94 -7.31
CA ASN A 255 -1.44 8.43 -7.37
C ASN A 255 -0.63 7.51 -8.29
N THR A 256 -0.21 8.06 -9.42
CA THR A 256 0.27 7.31 -10.57
C THR A 256 1.50 6.47 -10.24
N SER A 257 2.43 7.01 -9.43
CA SER A 257 3.57 6.28 -8.85
C SER A 257 3.16 4.99 -8.13
N THR A 258 2.10 5.01 -7.32
CA THR A 258 1.72 3.83 -6.52
C THR A 258 1.06 2.79 -7.39
N VAL A 259 0.21 3.19 -8.34
CA VAL A 259 -0.46 2.26 -9.25
C VAL A 259 0.56 1.57 -10.16
N ALA A 260 1.44 2.33 -10.80
CA ALA A 260 2.47 1.81 -11.70
C ALA A 260 3.48 0.93 -10.93
N TYR A 261 3.92 1.37 -9.75
CA TYR A 261 4.84 0.58 -8.93
C TYR A 261 4.21 -0.70 -8.36
N ASN A 262 2.97 -0.64 -7.87
CA ASN A 262 2.25 -1.82 -7.41
C ASN A 262 2.03 -2.83 -8.55
N SER A 263 1.68 -2.35 -9.75
CA SER A 263 1.59 -3.18 -10.96
C SER A 263 2.90 -3.91 -11.27
N PHE A 264 4.04 -3.20 -11.18
CA PHE A 264 5.36 -3.81 -11.31
C PHE A 264 5.62 -4.88 -10.23
N LEU A 265 5.32 -4.58 -8.97
CA LEU A 265 5.51 -5.52 -7.86
C LEU A 265 4.69 -6.80 -8.03
N ILE A 266 3.43 -6.69 -8.46
CA ILE A 266 2.55 -7.83 -8.72
C ILE A 266 3.14 -8.72 -9.82
N LYS A 267 3.56 -8.13 -10.95
CA LYS A 267 4.18 -8.88 -12.05
C LYS A 267 5.48 -9.57 -11.61
N MET A 268 6.29 -8.87 -10.82
CA MET A 268 7.53 -9.43 -10.26
C MET A 268 7.25 -10.58 -9.30
N GLU A 269 6.13 -10.55 -8.58
CA GLU A 269 5.72 -11.66 -7.72
C GLU A 269 5.30 -12.89 -8.54
N SER A 270 4.50 -12.71 -9.60
CA SER A 270 4.18 -13.79 -10.54
C SER A 270 5.45 -14.41 -11.12
N PHE A 271 6.41 -13.57 -11.54
CA PHE A 271 7.72 -14.03 -12.01
C PHE A 271 8.48 -14.86 -10.95
N LYS A 272 8.51 -14.42 -9.68
CA LYS A 272 9.15 -15.18 -8.59
C LYS A 272 8.51 -16.56 -8.40
N ARG A 273 7.17 -16.64 -8.50
CA ARG A 273 6.45 -17.92 -8.40
C ARG A 273 6.79 -18.85 -9.55
N LEU A 274 6.81 -18.34 -10.78
CA LEU A 274 7.25 -19.09 -11.96
C LEU A 274 8.70 -19.58 -11.82
N LYS A 275 9.62 -18.69 -11.44
CA LYS A 275 11.02 -19.04 -11.18
C LYS A 275 11.17 -20.17 -10.17
N LYS A 276 10.35 -20.16 -9.12
CA LYS A 276 10.32 -21.23 -8.11
C LYS A 276 9.77 -22.55 -8.70
N SER A 277 8.73 -22.48 -9.52
CA SER A 277 8.15 -23.64 -10.20
C SER A 277 9.16 -24.32 -11.14
N LEU A 278 9.94 -23.56 -11.89
CA LEU A 278 10.97 -24.09 -12.79
C LEU A 278 12.20 -24.61 -12.04
N SER A 279 12.40 -24.21 -10.78
CA SER A 279 13.58 -24.59 -10.00
C SER A 279 13.53 -26.01 -9.41
N SER A 280 12.43 -26.75 -9.57
CA SER A 280 12.19 -28.02 -8.85
C SER A 280 13.28 -29.08 -9.07
N ASP A 281 13.88 -29.12 -10.26
CA ASP A 281 14.97 -30.05 -10.62
C ASP A 281 16.28 -29.32 -10.98
N GLY A 282 16.38 -28.03 -10.61
CA GLY A 282 17.42 -27.12 -11.06
C GLY A 282 17.15 -26.55 -12.46
N PHE A 283 17.77 -25.41 -12.79
CA PHE A 283 17.52 -24.73 -14.07
C PHE A 283 18.36 -25.28 -15.22
N THR A 284 17.71 -25.58 -16.35
CA THR A 284 18.38 -25.80 -17.64
C THR A 284 19.05 -24.51 -18.14
N SER A 285 19.85 -24.61 -19.20
CA SER A 285 20.46 -23.41 -19.82
C SER A 285 19.37 -22.48 -20.39
N ASP A 286 18.35 -23.06 -21.01
CA ASP A 286 17.29 -22.32 -21.70
C ASP A 286 16.30 -21.68 -20.72
N GLU A 287 15.99 -22.36 -19.61
CA GLU A 287 15.23 -21.78 -18.50
C GLU A 287 15.94 -20.58 -17.88
N ARG A 288 17.27 -20.61 -17.77
CA ARG A 288 18.04 -19.44 -17.29
C ARG A 288 17.94 -18.27 -18.26
N ILE A 289 18.10 -18.53 -19.56
CA ILE A 289 17.96 -17.50 -20.60
C ILE A 289 16.56 -16.91 -20.56
N PHE A 290 15.52 -17.74 -20.43
CA PHE A 290 14.14 -17.31 -20.29
C PHE A 290 13.92 -16.46 -19.05
N LEU A 291 14.32 -16.94 -17.87
CA LEU A 291 14.13 -16.22 -16.61
C LEU A 291 14.87 -14.87 -16.59
N ASP A 292 16.08 -14.80 -17.13
CA ASP A 292 16.83 -13.55 -17.24
C ASP A 292 16.13 -12.58 -18.22
N SER A 293 15.63 -13.11 -19.34
CA SER A 293 14.93 -12.34 -20.38
C SER A 293 13.59 -11.78 -19.86
N GLU A 294 12.79 -12.58 -19.18
CA GLU A 294 11.52 -12.15 -18.58
C GLU A 294 11.75 -11.17 -17.43
N GLN A 295 12.75 -11.40 -16.57
CA GLN A 295 13.08 -10.42 -15.52
C GLN A 295 13.50 -9.08 -16.11
N ALA A 296 14.34 -9.08 -17.15
CA ALA A 296 14.79 -7.87 -17.83
C ALA A 296 13.62 -7.13 -18.49
N LYS A 297 12.77 -7.85 -19.26
CA LYS A 297 11.58 -7.31 -19.93
C LYS A 297 10.59 -6.72 -18.94
N LEU A 298 10.26 -7.43 -17.85
CA LEU A 298 9.35 -6.96 -16.81
C LEU A 298 9.89 -5.72 -16.09
N THR A 299 11.19 -5.71 -15.77
CA THR A 299 11.84 -4.58 -15.09
C THR A 299 11.89 -3.36 -15.99
N ALA A 300 12.30 -3.51 -17.25
CA ALA A 300 12.37 -2.40 -18.20
C ALA A 300 10.98 -1.81 -18.49
N SER A 301 9.98 -2.66 -18.75
CA SER A 301 8.61 -2.22 -18.98
C SER A 301 8.01 -1.53 -17.74
N GLY A 302 8.32 -2.05 -16.55
CA GLY A 302 7.88 -1.46 -15.28
C GLY A 302 8.46 -0.07 -15.03
N ILE A 303 9.77 0.10 -15.22
CA ILE A 303 10.43 1.40 -15.06
C ILE A 303 9.94 2.40 -16.10
N CYS A 304 9.85 1.98 -17.37
CA CYS A 304 9.32 2.81 -18.46
C CYS A 304 7.92 3.33 -18.11
N HIS A 305 7.01 2.44 -17.72
CA HIS A 305 5.66 2.82 -17.31
C HIS A 305 5.65 3.80 -16.13
N ILE A 306 6.43 3.55 -15.07
CA ILE A 306 6.51 4.47 -13.91
C ILE A 306 6.98 5.86 -14.35
N VAL A 307 8.03 5.95 -15.19
CA VAL A 307 8.59 7.23 -15.63
C VAL A 307 7.63 7.98 -16.55
N THR A 308 6.95 7.30 -17.46
CA THR A 308 5.93 7.91 -18.33
C THR A 308 4.79 8.52 -17.50
N GLU A 309 4.28 7.76 -16.53
CA GLU A 309 3.20 8.20 -15.65
C GLU A 309 3.61 9.40 -14.77
N GLU A 310 4.81 9.38 -14.18
CA GLU A 310 5.33 10.48 -13.37
C GLU A 310 5.62 11.74 -14.22
N LEU A 311 6.06 11.58 -15.47
CA LEU A 311 6.21 12.68 -16.40
C LEU A 311 4.86 13.36 -16.68
N ASP A 312 3.79 12.59 -16.82
CA ASP A 312 2.44 13.16 -17.03
C ASP A 312 1.93 13.91 -15.80
N VAL A 313 2.23 13.43 -14.59
CA VAL A 313 2.00 14.18 -13.35
C VAL A 313 2.77 15.50 -13.35
N LEU A 314 4.07 15.49 -13.69
CA LEU A 314 4.88 16.70 -13.75
C LEU A 314 4.35 17.71 -14.78
N LYS A 315 3.92 17.25 -15.97
CA LYS A 315 3.29 18.11 -16.98
C LYS A 315 2.02 18.75 -16.46
N LYS A 316 1.18 17.98 -15.75
CA LYS A 316 -0.06 18.49 -15.16
C LYS A 316 0.22 19.59 -14.14
N ILE A 317 1.11 19.35 -13.17
CA ILE A 317 1.50 20.35 -12.16
C ILE A 317 2.04 21.62 -12.82
N TYR A 318 2.90 21.47 -13.83
CA TYR A 318 3.43 22.61 -14.57
C TYR A 318 2.34 23.43 -15.26
N ASN A 319 1.43 22.76 -15.97
CA ASN A 319 0.35 23.42 -16.71
C ASN A 319 -0.63 24.13 -15.77
N GLU A 320 -1.02 23.48 -14.67
CA GLU A 320 -1.90 24.07 -13.64
C GLU A 320 -1.22 25.29 -13.00
N GLY A 321 0.06 25.18 -12.61
CA GLY A 321 0.79 26.32 -12.05
C GLY A 321 0.93 27.50 -13.01
N VAL A 322 1.18 27.24 -14.30
CA VAL A 322 1.22 28.28 -15.34
C VAL A 322 -0.16 28.91 -15.53
N GLN A 323 -1.23 28.11 -15.52
CA GLN A 323 -2.60 28.59 -15.63
C GLN A 323 -2.97 29.50 -14.45
N ASP A 324 -2.78 29.04 -13.21
CA ASP A 324 -3.08 29.81 -12.00
C ASP A 324 -2.34 31.15 -11.98
N ALA A 325 -1.04 31.14 -12.32
CA ALA A 325 -0.25 32.37 -12.40
C ALA A 325 -0.72 33.30 -13.52
N SER A 326 -1.18 32.75 -14.65
CA SER A 326 -1.75 33.53 -15.74
C SER A 326 -3.08 34.17 -15.34
N GLU A 327 -3.92 33.45 -14.59
CA GLU A 327 -5.18 33.98 -14.05
C GLU A 327 -4.93 35.14 -13.07
N VAL A 328 -3.92 35.03 -12.20
CA VAL A 328 -3.48 36.12 -11.32
C VAL A 328 -3.04 37.34 -12.14
N LEU A 329 -2.22 37.15 -13.18
CA LEU A 329 -1.74 38.25 -14.01
C LEU A 329 -2.90 38.93 -14.76
N VAL A 330 -3.84 38.16 -15.32
CA VAL A 330 -5.04 38.70 -15.98
C VAL A 330 -5.92 39.47 -14.99
N SER A 331 -6.02 39.01 -13.75
CA SER A 331 -6.82 39.68 -12.71
C SER A 331 -6.31 41.08 -12.35
N CYS A 332 -5.07 41.44 -12.70
CA CYS A 332 -4.50 42.77 -12.48
C CYS A 332 -5.19 43.87 -13.30
N SER A 333 -5.99 43.50 -14.30
CA SER A 333 -6.85 44.42 -15.07
C SER A 333 -8.18 44.75 -14.37
N ASN A 334 -8.52 44.04 -13.29
CA ASN A 334 -9.76 44.26 -12.54
C ASN A 334 -9.60 45.44 -11.58
N ILE A 335 -10.41 46.49 -11.80
CA ILE A 335 -10.39 47.70 -10.97
C ILE A 335 -10.92 47.39 -9.57
N PRO A 336 -10.13 47.58 -8.49
CA PRO A 336 -10.59 47.32 -7.13
C PRO A 336 -11.69 48.31 -6.70
N TRP A 337 -12.60 47.85 -5.84
CA TRP A 337 -13.70 48.68 -5.36
C TRP A 337 -13.19 49.96 -4.67
N GLY A 338 -13.75 51.11 -5.06
CA GLY A 338 -13.38 52.43 -4.51
C GLY A 338 -12.28 53.15 -5.28
N PHE A 339 -11.68 52.55 -6.31
CA PHE A 339 -10.69 53.19 -7.18
C PHE A 339 -11.33 53.69 -8.48
N ILE A 340 -10.81 54.81 -9.02
CA ILE A 340 -11.22 55.41 -10.29
C ILE A 340 -10.02 55.32 -11.25
N LEU A 341 -9.74 54.10 -11.72
CA LEU A 341 -8.67 53.78 -12.67
C LEU A 341 -9.30 53.11 -13.90
N SER A 342 -8.65 53.22 -15.05
CA SER A 342 -8.89 52.32 -16.18
C SER A 342 -8.26 50.94 -15.92
N PRO A 343 -8.67 49.89 -16.66
CA PRO A 343 -8.02 48.58 -16.58
C PRO A 343 -6.50 48.65 -16.80
N TYR A 344 -6.07 49.46 -17.78
CA TYR A 344 -4.66 49.67 -18.08
C TYR A 344 -3.90 50.36 -16.93
N GLU A 345 -4.47 51.41 -16.33
CA GLU A 345 -3.84 52.08 -15.17
C GLU A 345 -3.75 51.14 -13.96
N THR A 346 -4.69 50.21 -13.81
CA THR A 346 -4.68 49.18 -12.76
C THR A 346 -3.56 48.16 -13.03
N GLU A 347 -3.42 47.67 -14.27
CA GLU A 347 -2.32 46.79 -14.67
C GLU A 347 -0.95 47.43 -14.43
N VAL A 348 -0.79 48.70 -14.80
CA VAL A 348 0.45 49.46 -14.58
C VAL A 348 0.75 49.57 -13.08
N ALA A 349 -0.24 49.88 -12.24
CA ALA A 349 -0.05 49.97 -10.80
C ALA A 349 0.41 48.63 -10.17
N TYR A 350 -0.19 47.50 -10.59
CA TYR A 350 0.26 46.17 -10.16
C TYR A 350 1.66 45.82 -10.68
N SER A 351 1.96 46.16 -11.94
CA SER A 351 3.28 45.98 -12.53
C SER A 351 4.36 46.79 -11.81
N ASP A 352 4.08 48.05 -11.46
CA ASP A 352 4.97 48.90 -10.67
C ASP A 352 5.17 48.34 -9.25
N GLY A 353 4.16 47.66 -8.71
CA GLY A 353 4.22 46.87 -7.48
C GLY A 353 4.98 45.55 -7.62
N GLY A 354 5.42 45.19 -8.82
CA GLY A 354 6.23 44.00 -9.11
C GLY A 354 5.46 42.79 -9.64
N VAL A 355 4.17 42.93 -9.97
CA VAL A 355 3.37 41.84 -10.59
C VAL A 355 3.47 41.94 -12.11
N THR A 356 4.41 41.21 -12.70
CA THR A 356 4.67 41.17 -14.14
C THR A 356 4.62 39.74 -14.67
N TYR A 357 4.67 39.56 -15.99
CA TYR A 357 4.79 38.22 -16.56
C TYR A 357 6.03 37.50 -16.02
N GLU A 358 7.19 38.15 -16.00
CA GLU A 358 8.45 37.54 -15.56
C GLU A 358 8.41 37.08 -14.11
N THR A 359 7.76 37.86 -13.23
CA THR A 359 7.69 37.60 -11.78
C THR A 359 6.56 36.65 -11.38
N THR A 360 5.60 36.40 -12.28
CA THR A 360 4.50 35.45 -12.08
C THR A 360 4.73 34.18 -12.91
N VAL A 361 4.25 34.16 -14.15
CA VAL A 361 4.31 33.02 -15.08
C VAL A 361 5.76 32.65 -15.42
N GLY A 362 6.60 33.65 -15.70
CA GLY A 362 7.99 33.47 -16.12
C GLY A 362 8.86 32.78 -15.08
N VAL A 363 8.64 33.03 -13.77
CA VAL A 363 9.35 32.33 -12.69
C VAL A 363 9.01 30.85 -12.66
N ILE A 364 7.74 30.48 -12.85
CA ILE A 364 7.30 29.08 -12.91
C ILE A 364 7.93 28.40 -14.11
N GLN A 365 7.82 29.01 -15.30
CA GLN A 365 8.42 28.48 -16.53
C GLN A 365 9.93 28.27 -16.37
N LYS A 366 10.65 29.31 -15.95
CA LYS A 366 12.11 29.25 -15.76
C LYS A 366 12.54 28.17 -14.78
N ARG A 367 11.75 27.92 -13.73
CA ARG A 367 12.07 26.93 -12.70
C ARG A 367 11.74 25.50 -13.12
N PHE A 368 10.61 25.29 -13.79
CA PHE A 368 10.08 23.96 -14.07
C PHE A 368 10.43 23.41 -15.45
N THR A 369 10.66 24.25 -16.46
CA THR A 369 11.06 23.77 -17.81
C THR A 369 12.30 22.86 -17.76
N PRO A 370 13.40 23.20 -17.05
CA PRO A 370 14.56 22.30 -16.97
C PRO A 370 14.24 20.94 -16.32
N VAL A 371 13.32 20.93 -15.35
CA VAL A 371 12.87 19.70 -14.67
C VAL A 371 12.07 18.83 -15.63
N LEU A 372 11.14 19.43 -16.37
CA LEU A 372 10.36 18.72 -17.40
C LEU A 372 11.24 18.18 -18.52
N ASP A 373 12.24 18.94 -18.98
CA ASP A 373 13.14 18.50 -20.03
C ASP A 373 14.02 17.34 -19.57
N THR A 374 14.48 17.37 -18.32
CA THR A 374 15.20 16.24 -17.71
C THR A 374 14.29 15.00 -17.62
N ALA A 375 13.05 15.16 -17.16
CA ALA A 375 12.10 14.04 -17.05
C ALA A 375 11.73 13.44 -18.42
N LYS A 376 11.56 14.27 -19.46
CA LYS A 376 11.35 13.81 -20.85
C LYS A 376 12.57 13.04 -21.37
N GLN A 377 13.77 13.49 -21.06
CA GLN A 377 14.98 12.77 -21.47
C GLN A 377 15.07 11.40 -20.79
N LEU A 378 14.76 11.32 -19.49
CA LEU A 378 14.70 10.04 -18.77
C LEU A 378 13.64 9.09 -19.36
N GLU A 379 12.45 9.59 -19.65
CA GLU A 379 11.38 8.80 -20.28
C GLU A 379 11.83 8.22 -21.62
N LYS A 380 12.49 9.04 -22.45
CA LYS A 380 13.09 8.58 -23.70
C LYS A 380 14.17 7.52 -23.47
N ASP A 381 15.10 7.76 -22.55
CA ASP A 381 16.22 6.84 -22.28
C ASP A 381 15.70 5.46 -21.81
N PHE A 382 14.65 5.43 -20.97
CA PHE A 382 14.04 4.18 -20.52
C PHE A 382 13.21 3.49 -21.61
N THR A 383 12.52 4.26 -22.46
CA THR A 383 11.81 3.72 -23.62
C THR A 383 12.79 3.08 -24.62
N ASP A 384 13.90 3.75 -24.90
CA ASP A 384 14.95 3.25 -25.78
C ASP A 384 15.62 1.99 -25.18
N LEU A 385 15.85 1.96 -23.86
CA LEU A 385 16.38 0.79 -23.16
C LEU A 385 15.41 -0.40 -23.19
N GLU A 386 14.12 -0.18 -22.91
CA GLU A 386 13.09 -1.22 -22.99
C GLU A 386 13.05 -1.83 -24.40
N LYS A 387 13.09 -0.98 -25.42
CA LYS A 387 13.14 -1.43 -26.81
C LYS A 387 14.39 -2.24 -27.10
N GLN A 388 15.57 -1.79 -26.70
CA GLN A 388 16.82 -2.52 -26.90
C GLN A 388 16.81 -3.91 -26.24
N ILE A 389 16.26 -4.00 -25.02
CA ILE A 389 16.09 -5.28 -24.32
C ILE A 389 15.16 -6.20 -25.11
N LYS A 390 13.98 -5.71 -25.51
CA LYS A 390 13.01 -6.50 -26.28
C LYS A 390 13.56 -6.96 -27.64
N ASP A 391 14.23 -6.06 -28.37
CA ASP A 391 14.85 -6.36 -29.66
C ASP A 391 15.98 -7.39 -29.51
N GLY A 392 16.77 -7.30 -28.44
CA GLY A 392 17.83 -8.26 -28.12
C GLY A 392 17.29 -9.66 -27.81
N ILE A 393 16.22 -9.74 -27.02
CA ILE A 393 15.52 -11.00 -26.73
C ILE A 393 14.92 -11.56 -28.02
N GLN A 394 14.18 -10.76 -28.78
CA GLN A 394 13.53 -11.22 -30.01
C GLN A 394 14.55 -11.75 -31.02
N LYS A 395 15.68 -11.06 -31.20
CA LYS A 395 16.76 -11.53 -32.08
C LYS A 395 17.28 -12.91 -31.67
N LYS A 396 17.44 -13.16 -30.36
CA LYS A 396 17.88 -14.45 -29.84
C LYS A 396 16.88 -15.57 -30.18
N LEU A 397 15.58 -15.27 -30.07
CA LEU A 397 14.50 -16.21 -30.38
C LEU A 397 14.33 -16.44 -31.88
N ASP A 398 14.58 -15.43 -32.71
CA ASP A 398 14.56 -15.56 -34.18
C ASP A 398 15.70 -16.45 -34.70
N GLU A 399 16.84 -16.49 -33.99
CA GLU A 399 18.00 -17.32 -34.31
C GLU A 399 17.89 -18.77 -33.79
N ASP A 400 16.93 -19.04 -32.89
CA ASP A 400 16.80 -20.32 -32.18
C ASP A 400 15.32 -20.73 -32.03
N GLU A 401 14.81 -21.47 -33.02
CA GLU A 401 13.40 -21.88 -33.11
C GLU A 401 12.98 -22.83 -31.97
N GLU A 402 13.90 -23.66 -31.46
CA GLU A 402 13.65 -24.56 -30.34
C GLU A 402 13.44 -23.74 -29.05
N LEU A 403 14.39 -22.85 -28.74
CA LEU A 403 14.28 -21.92 -27.61
C LEU A 403 13.02 -21.05 -27.70
N ALA A 404 12.67 -20.55 -28.89
CA ALA A 404 11.47 -19.76 -29.11
C ALA A 404 10.18 -20.54 -28.80
N ASN A 405 10.15 -21.84 -29.06
CA ASN A 405 9.00 -22.69 -28.74
C ASN A 405 8.93 -23.02 -27.25
N GLU A 406 10.07 -23.20 -26.58
CA GLU A 406 10.12 -23.36 -25.11
C GLU A 406 9.67 -22.10 -24.38
N PHE A 407 10.11 -20.92 -24.83
CA PHE A 407 9.66 -19.63 -24.30
C PHE A 407 8.12 -19.52 -24.30
N LYS A 408 7.47 -19.86 -25.41
CA LYS A 408 5.99 -19.84 -25.51
C LYS A 408 5.33 -20.77 -24.50
N GLN A 409 5.94 -21.94 -24.23
CA GLN A 409 5.42 -22.87 -23.24
C GLN A 409 5.53 -22.27 -21.84
N TRP A 410 6.67 -21.69 -21.47
CA TRP A 410 6.85 -21.09 -20.15
C TRP A 410 6.07 -19.77 -19.97
N GLU A 411 5.92 -18.96 -21.00
CA GLU A 411 5.06 -17.76 -20.98
C GLU A 411 3.60 -18.12 -20.68
N SER A 412 3.14 -19.31 -21.09
CA SER A 412 1.78 -19.78 -20.78
C SER A 412 1.55 -20.17 -19.31
N LEU A 413 2.62 -20.21 -18.51
CA LEU A 413 2.58 -20.49 -17.06
C LEU A 413 2.54 -19.21 -16.20
N ILE A 414 2.68 -18.03 -16.83
CA ILE A 414 2.57 -16.70 -16.19
C ILE A 414 1.10 -16.31 -16.10
#